data_AF-W6ZZE9-F1
#
_entry.id   AF-W6ZZE9-F1
#
_cell.length_a   1.000
_cell.length_b   1.000
_cell.length_c   1.000
_cell.angle_alpha   90.00
_cell.angle_beta   90.00
_cell.angle_gamma   90.00
#
_symmetry.space_group_name_H-M   'P 1'
#
loop_
_entity.id
_entity.type
_entity.pdbx_description
1 polymer ?
#
loop_
_entity_poly.entity_id
_entity_poly.type
_entity_poly.pdbx_seq_one_letter_code
_entity_poly.pdbx_strand_id
1 'polypeptide(L)'
;MPDLPTKADFLAHRLVACPVPDEDTDCPICQEQFTSAPSTLNDITESDSTSLPDGATNEDAESRVPTRMLCCNNVFCHRCITAWLNSANTCPTCRVQLFEVPEPEPEPEPDPSEFDESDESDGSDYEGEYYEEEFDVLMQFDTDD
;
A
#
# COMPACT_ATOMS: atom_id res chain seq x y z
N MET A 1 -8.83 -24.80 22.79
CA MET A 1 -7.90 -23.76 22.27
C MET A 1 -8.74 -22.52 22.06
N PRO A 2 -8.26 -21.29 22.27
CA PRO A 2 -9.08 -20.13 21.97
C PRO A 2 -9.31 -20.11 20.45
N ASP A 3 -10.54 -20.35 20.04
CA ASP A 3 -10.99 -20.14 18.66
C ASP A 3 -10.67 -18.70 18.25
N LEU A 4 -9.96 -18.56 17.14
CA LEU A 4 -9.72 -17.24 16.55
C LEU A 4 -11.08 -16.71 16.07
N PRO A 5 -11.36 -15.40 16.26
CA PRO A 5 -12.60 -14.83 15.77
C PRO A 5 -12.65 -14.91 14.24
N THR A 6 -13.85 -14.78 13.67
CA THR A 6 -13.98 -14.59 12.22
C THR A 6 -13.51 -13.20 11.81
N LYS A 7 -13.17 -13.02 10.53
CA LYS A 7 -12.78 -11.71 9.99
C LYS A 7 -13.80 -10.60 10.31
N ALA A 8 -15.10 -10.88 10.14
CA ALA A 8 -16.16 -9.92 10.39
C ALA A 8 -16.21 -9.51 11.88
N ASP A 9 -16.09 -10.47 12.78
CA ASP A 9 -16.05 -10.20 14.22
C ASP A 9 -14.82 -9.38 14.61
N PHE A 10 -13.66 -9.70 14.02
CA PHE A 10 -12.43 -8.96 14.26
C PHE A 10 -12.54 -7.49 13.82
N LEU A 11 -13.05 -7.24 12.61
CA LEU A 11 -13.24 -5.89 12.10
C LEU A 11 -14.24 -5.08 12.96
N ALA A 12 -15.29 -5.73 13.47
CA ALA A 12 -16.33 -5.06 14.25
C ALA A 12 -15.91 -4.78 15.71
N HIS A 13 -15.14 -5.68 16.33
CA HIS A 13 -14.90 -5.62 17.78
C HIS A 13 -13.43 -5.41 18.18
N ARG A 14 -12.47 -5.65 17.27
CA ARG A 14 -11.02 -5.61 17.57
C ARG A 14 -10.28 -4.44 16.95
N LEU A 15 -10.94 -3.70 16.05
CA LEU A 15 -10.47 -2.43 15.52
C LEU A 15 -11.23 -1.28 16.19
N VAL A 16 -10.48 -0.33 16.74
CA VAL A 16 -11.07 0.82 17.44
C VAL A 16 -10.43 2.09 16.93
N ALA A 17 -11.23 3.06 16.50
CA ALA A 17 -10.73 4.39 16.20
C ALA A 17 -10.14 5.03 17.48
N CYS A 18 -8.95 5.60 17.38
CA CYS A 18 -8.23 6.19 18.50
C CYS A 18 -7.80 7.61 18.14
N PRO A 19 -7.42 8.45 19.12
CA PRO A 19 -6.75 9.71 18.81
C PRO A 19 -5.41 9.46 18.11
N VAL A 20 -4.93 10.45 17.36
CA VAL A 20 -3.60 10.45 16.76
C VAL A 20 -2.55 10.34 17.89
N PRO A 21 -1.60 9.39 17.81
CA PRO A 21 -0.54 9.27 18.82
C PRO A 21 0.48 10.42 18.71
N ASP A 22 1.13 10.78 19.82
CA ASP A 22 2.08 11.91 19.89
C ASP A 22 3.47 11.62 19.31
N GLU A 23 3.90 10.35 19.24
CA GLU A 23 5.26 9.95 18.84
C GLU A 23 5.36 9.46 17.38
N ASP A 24 4.31 8.83 16.85
CA ASP A 24 4.28 8.23 15.52
C ASP A 24 2.97 8.59 14.79
N THR A 25 2.91 9.83 14.31
CA THR A 25 1.76 10.40 13.59
C THR A 25 1.50 9.80 12.21
N ASP A 26 2.34 8.88 11.75
CA ASP A 26 2.34 8.35 10.39
C ASP A 26 1.89 6.89 10.33
N CYS A 27 1.11 6.56 9.30
CA CYS A 27 0.66 5.20 9.06
C CYS A 27 1.79 4.35 8.48
N PRO A 28 2.19 3.23 9.09
CA PRO A 28 3.30 2.41 8.57
C PRO A 28 2.97 1.64 7.27
N ILE A 29 1.70 1.66 6.81
CA ILE A 29 1.29 1.01 5.55
C ILE A 29 1.41 1.98 4.37
N CYS A 30 0.91 3.22 4.51
CA CYS A 30 0.92 4.22 3.44
C CYS A 30 1.92 5.36 3.64
N GLN A 31 2.56 5.43 4.82
CA GLN A 31 3.52 6.47 5.23
C GLN A 31 2.94 7.89 5.21
N GLU A 32 1.61 8.01 5.35
CA GLU A 32 0.93 9.29 5.46
C GLU A 32 0.53 9.61 6.89
N GLN A 33 0.47 10.90 7.21
CA GLN A 33 0.03 11.38 8.52
C GLN A 33 -1.46 11.07 8.76
N PHE A 34 -1.77 10.71 10.01
CA PHE A 34 -3.13 10.50 10.47
C PHE A 34 -3.93 11.79 10.49
N THR A 35 -5.19 11.73 10.07
CA THR A 35 -6.11 12.84 10.23
C THR A 35 -6.69 12.81 11.64
N SER A 36 -6.24 13.74 12.48
CA SER A 36 -7.04 14.14 13.64
C SER A 36 -8.42 14.51 13.13
N ALA A 37 -9.48 14.08 13.83
CA ALA A 37 -10.87 14.40 13.49
C ALA A 37 -11.00 15.86 13.01
N PRO A 38 -11.91 16.19 12.09
CA PRO A 38 -12.07 17.54 11.60
C PRO A 38 -12.50 18.44 12.76
N SER A 39 -11.52 18.99 13.48
CA SER A 39 -11.69 20.14 14.34
C SER A 39 -12.16 21.23 13.40
N THR A 40 -13.46 21.50 13.46
CA THR A 40 -14.10 22.60 12.76
C THR A 40 -13.25 23.86 12.90
N LEU A 41 -12.61 24.23 11.79
CA LEU A 41 -12.30 25.58 11.33
C LEU A 41 -12.12 26.61 12.46
N ASN A 42 -10.87 26.87 12.83
CA ASN A 42 -10.31 28.20 13.07
C ASN A 42 -8.88 28.06 13.56
N ASP A 43 -7.91 28.02 12.64
CA ASP A 43 -6.66 28.73 12.85
C ASP A 43 -6.10 29.15 11.49
N ILE A 44 -6.59 30.31 11.04
CA ILE A 44 -5.89 31.11 10.06
C ILE A 44 -4.74 31.75 10.84
N THR A 45 -3.56 31.15 10.83
CA THR A 45 -2.33 31.94 11.01
C THR A 45 -1.46 31.74 9.79
N GLU A 46 -1.50 32.79 8.98
CA GLU A 46 -0.64 33.13 7.86
C GLU A 46 0.83 32.75 8.07
N SER A 47 1.42 32.10 7.07
CA SER A 47 2.81 32.20 6.59
C SER A 47 2.99 31.15 5.47
N ASP A 48 2.46 31.41 4.27
CA ASP A 48 3.24 31.90 3.11
C ASP A 48 3.60 30.76 2.11
N SER A 49 2.95 30.84 0.94
CA SER A 49 3.44 30.47 -0.39
C SER A 49 3.76 29.01 -0.74
N THR A 50 2.77 28.26 -1.26
CA THR A 50 2.57 27.95 -2.71
C THR A 50 1.82 26.63 -2.93
N SER A 51 0.91 26.66 -3.91
CA SER A 51 0.21 25.53 -4.55
C SER A 51 -1.02 24.96 -3.83
N LEU A 52 -2.17 25.54 -4.17
CA LEU A 52 -3.50 24.92 -4.10
C LEU A 52 -3.50 23.59 -4.87
N PRO A 53 -4.04 22.51 -4.29
CA PRO A 53 -4.91 21.61 -5.03
C PRO A 53 -6.37 21.96 -4.68
N ASP A 54 -7.04 22.60 -5.63
CA ASP A 54 -8.49 22.57 -5.76
C ASP A 54 -8.92 21.10 -5.87
N GLY A 55 -9.26 20.48 -4.74
CA GLY A 55 -9.62 19.07 -4.73
C GLY A 55 -9.74 18.42 -3.34
N ALA A 56 -9.99 19.17 -2.27
CA ALA A 56 -10.40 18.56 -1.02
C ALA A 56 -11.87 18.11 -1.16
N THR A 57 -12.12 17.05 -1.92
CA THR A 57 -13.33 16.28 -1.65
C THR A 57 -13.17 15.72 -0.23
N ASN A 58 -14.19 15.86 0.60
CA ASN A 58 -14.17 15.42 2.00
C ASN A 58 -14.07 13.88 2.16
N GLU A 59 -13.72 13.17 1.09
CA GLU A 59 -13.71 11.72 0.95
C GLU A 59 -12.39 11.10 1.47
N ASP A 60 -11.28 11.86 1.47
CA ASP A 60 -9.97 11.40 1.92
C ASP A 60 -9.74 11.57 3.44
N ALA A 61 -10.48 12.48 4.09
CA ALA A 61 -10.31 12.76 5.51
C ALA A 61 -10.78 11.61 6.42
N GLU A 62 -11.86 10.92 6.06
CA GLU A 62 -12.35 9.73 6.77
C GLU A 62 -11.43 8.51 6.58
N SER A 63 -10.63 8.52 5.51
CA SER A 63 -9.79 7.40 5.12
C SER A 63 -8.51 7.27 5.95
N ARG A 64 -8.00 8.41 6.44
CA ARG A 64 -6.78 8.53 7.24
C ARG A 64 -7.03 8.54 8.75
N VAL A 65 -8.23 8.14 9.17
CA VAL A 65 -8.59 8.02 10.60
C VAL A 65 -7.71 6.96 11.26
N PRO A 66 -6.95 7.31 12.32
CA PRO A 66 -6.13 6.36 13.06
C PRO A 66 -7.01 5.32 13.77
N THR A 67 -6.73 4.06 13.48
CA THR A 67 -7.41 2.89 14.03
C THR A 67 -6.37 2.03 14.73
N ARG A 68 -6.57 1.80 16.03
CA ARG A 68 -5.75 0.89 16.84
C ARG A 68 -6.32 -0.51 16.84
N MET A 69 -5.42 -1.48 16.87
CA MET A 69 -5.77 -2.88 16.97
C MET A 69 -5.63 -3.39 18.41
N LEU A 70 -6.71 -3.88 19.01
CA LEU A 70 -6.73 -4.21 20.44
C LEU A 70 -5.85 -5.41 20.85
N CYS A 71 -5.44 -6.25 19.91
CA CYS A 71 -4.60 -7.41 20.22
C CYS A 71 -3.12 -7.09 20.40
N CYS A 72 -2.62 -6.03 19.75
CA CYS A 72 -1.19 -5.69 19.72
C CYS A 72 -0.90 -4.18 19.79
N ASN A 73 -1.94 -3.35 19.90
CA ASN A 73 -1.89 -1.89 20.02
C ASN A 73 -1.19 -1.13 18.86
N ASN A 74 -0.99 -1.77 17.71
CA ASN A 74 -0.48 -1.08 16.53
C ASN A 74 -1.58 -0.21 15.91
N VAL A 75 -1.20 0.96 15.41
CA VAL A 75 -2.10 1.99 14.86
C VAL A 75 -1.86 2.14 13.35
N PHE A 76 -2.95 2.21 12.58
CA PHE A 76 -2.92 2.34 11.12
C PHE A 76 -4.11 3.19 10.65
N CYS A 77 -4.07 3.68 9.41
CA CYS A 77 -5.25 4.31 8.80
C CYS A 77 -6.37 3.26 8.66
N HIS A 78 -7.61 3.68 8.92
CA HIS A 78 -8.79 2.82 8.84
C HIS A 78 -8.88 2.09 7.49
N ARG A 79 -8.67 2.83 6.38
CA ARG A 79 -8.65 2.22 5.04
C ARG A 79 -7.49 1.24 4.83
N CYS A 80 -6.28 1.63 5.25
CA CYS A 80 -5.08 0.81 5.03
C CYS A 80 -5.18 -0.54 5.75
N ILE A 81 -5.62 -0.53 7.02
CA ILE A 81 -5.77 -1.79 7.76
C ILE A 81 -6.92 -2.62 7.18
N THR A 82 -8.04 -2.01 6.80
CA THR A 82 -9.16 -2.73 6.19
C THR A 82 -8.77 -3.38 4.86
N ALA A 83 -8.03 -2.66 4.01
CA ALA A 83 -7.51 -3.17 2.75
C ALA A 83 -6.51 -4.30 2.96
N TRP A 84 -5.59 -4.16 3.92
CA TRP A 84 -4.65 -5.23 4.30
C TRP A 84 -5.38 -6.49 4.75
N LEU A 85 -6.42 -6.34 5.59
CA LEU A 85 -7.23 -7.45 6.10
C LEU A 85 -8.13 -8.11 5.03
N ASN A 86 -8.17 -7.57 3.81
CA ASN A 86 -8.77 -8.25 2.67
C ASN A 86 -7.88 -9.33 2.07
N SER A 87 -6.57 -9.17 2.17
CA SER A 87 -5.61 -10.12 1.58
C SER A 87 -4.87 -10.95 2.64
N ALA A 88 -4.72 -10.44 3.86
CA ALA A 88 -3.98 -11.10 4.94
C ALA A 88 -4.76 -11.08 6.26
N ASN A 89 -4.54 -12.08 7.11
CA ASN A 89 -5.13 -12.16 8.45
C ASN A 89 -4.11 -11.90 9.57
N THR A 90 -3.02 -11.21 9.24
CA THR A 90 -1.91 -10.96 10.17
C THR A 90 -1.68 -9.47 10.35
N CYS A 91 -1.14 -9.08 11.50
CA CYS A 91 -0.74 -7.69 11.73
C CYS A 91 0.46 -7.32 10.83
N PRO A 92 0.44 -6.19 10.10
CA PRO A 92 1.56 -5.80 9.26
C PRO A 92 2.83 -5.45 10.06
N THR A 93 2.69 -5.01 11.32
CA THR A 93 3.83 -4.68 12.19
C THR A 93 4.38 -5.90 12.95
N CYS A 94 3.53 -6.60 13.69
CA CYS A 94 3.98 -7.69 14.57
C CYS A 94 3.71 -9.10 14.02
N ARG A 95 3.06 -9.23 12.86
CA ARG A 95 2.71 -10.50 12.20
C ARG A 95 1.87 -11.48 13.02
N VAL A 96 1.28 -11.04 14.14
CA VAL A 96 0.34 -11.86 14.91
C VAL A 96 -0.88 -12.20 14.07
N GLN A 97 -1.34 -13.44 14.15
CA GLN A 97 -2.55 -13.90 13.48
C GLN A 97 -3.80 -13.39 14.21
N LEU A 98 -4.72 -12.79 13.46
CA LEU A 98 -5.84 -11.99 13.98
C LEU A 98 -7.16 -12.74 13.98
N PHE A 99 -7.42 -13.47 12.88
CA PHE A 99 -8.65 -14.24 12.66
C PHE A 99 -8.34 -15.47 11.81
N GLU A 100 -9.24 -16.44 11.83
CA GLU A 100 -9.15 -17.64 11.00
C GLU A 100 -9.37 -17.28 9.52
N VAL A 101 -8.48 -17.76 8.63
CA VAL A 101 -8.68 -17.66 7.18
C VAL A 101 -9.50 -18.88 6.78
N PRO A 102 -10.66 -18.68 6.12
CA PRO A 102 -11.37 -19.82 5.55
C PRO A 102 -10.41 -20.49 4.55
N GLU A 103 -10.21 -21.79 4.72
CA GLU A 103 -9.41 -22.60 3.80
C GLU A 103 -9.95 -22.34 2.37
N PRO A 104 -9.10 -21.89 1.42
CA PRO A 104 -9.58 -21.66 0.06
C PRO A 104 -10.15 -22.98 -0.46
N GLU A 105 -11.40 -22.97 -0.93
CA GLU A 105 -11.96 -24.13 -1.61
C GLU A 105 -10.97 -24.54 -2.71
N PRO A 106 -10.60 -25.83 -2.79
CA PRO A 106 -9.58 -26.28 -3.71
C PRO A 106 -9.97 -25.84 -5.12
N GLU A 107 -9.19 -24.94 -5.71
CA GLU A 107 -9.35 -24.57 -7.11
C GLU A 107 -9.26 -25.88 -7.92
N PRO A 108 -10.23 -26.17 -8.81
CA PRO A 108 -10.17 -27.38 -9.62
C PRO A 108 -8.85 -27.36 -10.37
N GLU A 109 -7.98 -28.32 -10.06
CA GLU A 109 -6.67 -28.43 -10.67
C GLU A 109 -6.85 -28.44 -12.19
N PRO A 110 -6.08 -27.64 -12.96
CA PRO A 110 -6.19 -27.66 -14.40
C PRO A 110 -5.93 -29.08 -14.89
N ASP A 111 -6.93 -29.68 -15.53
CA ASP A 111 -6.84 -31.03 -16.07
C ASP A 111 -5.63 -31.08 -17.03
N PRO A 112 -4.64 -31.96 -16.79
CA PRO A 112 -3.38 -31.97 -17.54
C PRO A 112 -3.52 -32.46 -19.00
N SER A 113 -4.72 -32.48 -19.60
CA SER A 113 -4.96 -33.11 -20.91
C SER A 113 -4.89 -32.20 -22.14
N GLU A 114 -4.67 -30.89 -22.01
CA GLU A 114 -4.61 -29.99 -23.20
C GLU A 114 -3.22 -29.36 -23.38
N PHE A 115 -2.16 -30.16 -23.23
CA PHE A 115 -0.86 -29.86 -23.84
C PHE A 115 -0.94 -30.25 -25.32
N ASP A 116 -1.53 -29.36 -26.13
CA ASP A 116 -1.47 -29.47 -27.58
C ASP A 116 -0.03 -29.22 -28.01
N GLU A 117 0.66 -30.31 -28.33
CA GLU A 117 1.95 -30.32 -28.99
C GLU A 117 1.79 -29.82 -30.44
N SER A 118 1.66 -28.52 -30.67
CA SER A 118 1.95 -27.93 -31.98
C SER A 118 2.22 -26.43 -31.93
N ASP A 119 3.49 -26.02 -31.98
CA ASP A 119 3.96 -25.04 -32.97
C ASP A 119 5.50 -24.98 -32.98
N GLU A 120 6.10 -25.69 -33.93
CA GLU A 120 7.45 -25.38 -34.38
C GLU A 120 7.34 -24.25 -35.42
N SER A 121 7.73 -23.02 -35.06
CA SER A 121 7.89 -21.92 -36.01
C SER A 121 9.08 -21.07 -35.56
N ASP A 122 10.27 -21.44 -36.04
CA ASP A 122 10.95 -20.86 -37.20
C ASP A 122 11.70 -19.57 -36.83
N GLY A 123 13.02 -19.67 -36.86
CA GLY A 123 13.91 -18.56 -36.61
C GLY A 123 13.91 -17.60 -37.79
N SER A 124 13.74 -16.31 -37.50
CA SER A 124 14.28 -15.26 -38.34
C SER A 124 15.07 -14.28 -37.47
N ASP A 125 16.39 -14.47 -37.51
CA ASP A 125 17.38 -13.43 -37.79
C ASP A 125 16.83 -11.99 -37.80
N TYR A 126 17.00 -11.28 -36.70
CA TYR A 126 16.81 -9.83 -36.64
C TYR A 126 18.12 -9.18 -36.24
N GLU A 127 18.97 -8.92 -37.25
CA GLU A 127 20.03 -7.93 -37.13
C GLU A 127 19.40 -6.54 -37.09
N GLY A 128 19.54 -5.88 -35.94
CA GLY A 128 19.18 -4.48 -35.76
C GLY A 128 20.39 -3.70 -35.25
N GLU A 129 21.19 -3.19 -36.18
CA GLU A 129 22.21 -2.16 -35.94
C GLU A 129 21.55 -0.78 -35.71
N TYR A 130 22.34 0.19 -35.22
CA TYR A 130 22.03 1.63 -34.99
C TYR A 130 21.26 1.94 -33.68
N TYR A 131 21.75 2.75 -32.71
CA TYR A 131 22.49 4.02 -32.81
C TYR A 131 23.54 4.19 -31.68
N GLU A 132 24.78 4.54 -32.04
CA GLU A 132 25.79 5.14 -31.15
C GLU A 132 25.96 6.61 -31.53
N GLU A 133 25.03 7.49 -31.15
CA GLU A 133 25.18 8.94 -31.34
C GLU A 133 24.62 9.68 -30.12
N GLU A 134 25.31 9.66 -28.97
CA GLU A 134 25.25 10.74 -27.96
C GLU A 134 26.30 10.63 -26.84
N PHE A 135 27.54 10.18 -27.15
CA PHE A 135 28.67 10.32 -26.22
C PHE A 135 29.87 11.08 -26.80
N ASP A 136 29.60 12.01 -27.73
CA ASP A 136 30.53 13.06 -28.15
C ASP A 136 30.70 14.19 -27.10
N VAL A 137 30.19 14.01 -25.87
CA VAL A 137 30.44 14.91 -24.73
C VAL A 137 31.67 14.48 -23.91
N LEU A 138 32.46 13.51 -24.38
CA LEU A 138 33.70 13.08 -23.70
C LEU A 138 34.99 13.73 -24.23
N MET A 139 34.91 14.66 -25.19
CA MET A 139 36.07 15.23 -25.89
C MET A 139 36.12 16.77 -25.81
N GLN A 140 35.80 17.37 -24.66
CA GLN A 140 35.99 18.82 -24.50
C GLN A 140 36.17 19.29 -23.05
N PHE A 141 37.29 18.92 -22.42
CA PHE A 141 37.99 19.78 -21.45
C PHE A 141 39.49 19.42 -21.46
N ASP A 142 40.19 19.88 -22.51
CA ASP A 142 41.62 20.20 -22.42
C ASP A 142 41.79 21.61 -21.81
N THR A 143 42.98 21.89 -21.25
CA THR A 143 43.50 23.11 -20.57
C THR A 143 43.15 23.19 -19.06
N ASP A 144 44.09 23.21 -18.09
CA ASP A 144 45.38 23.90 -17.96
C ASP A 144 46.17 23.32 -16.74
N ASP A 145 47.45 22.94 -16.89
CA ASP A 145 48.47 22.84 -15.82
C ASP A 145 49.78 23.48 -16.32
#